data_AF-A0AAV9W4J6-F1
#
_entry.id   AF-A0AAV9W4J6-F1
#
_cell.length_a   1.000
_cell.length_b   1.000
_cell.length_c   1.000
_cell.angle_alpha   90.00
_cell.angle_beta   90.00
_cell.angle_gamma   90.00
#
_symmetry.space_group_name_H-M   'P 1'
#
loop_
_entity.id
_entity.type
_entity.pdbx_description
1 polymer ?
#
loop_
_entity_poly.entity_id
_entity_poly.type
_entity_poly.pdbx_seq_one_letter_code
_entity_poly.pdbx_strand_id
1 'polypeptide(L)'
;MGDPFEIRLQFTKMLQKLNASVNASKSCAAFALKHKDLDEDLHSCILEQLENSSMNNRVNLLYFIEHLLEMSVSKGINNYIPMIQSEFRTIVDCVSPADQSGLQNIASTRKVLGKIKDQKLMSTEIYDELISSLDTREKAGQHQHSDDGSTKSESEELEEVDQVPNGTSIATMIGKDLEYSDSTKGTPSAPVSAVPYSPTVVNTAENGLMISLGTSESRRQSSSTQAIAFKRPPKQIIEERMEEDRERHKRLRETIWAIYPSRDDESSDKSLDGLEGLVGPEFEMFWKDVTLVEINEDDMELMAEEAELKVESLS
;
A
#
# COMPACT_ATOMS: atom_id res chain seq x y z
N MET A 1 24.49 25.44 0.19
CA MET A 1 23.29 25.70 -0.61
C MET A 1 23.53 25.00 -1.94
N GLY A 2 22.71 24.01 -2.29
CA GLY A 2 22.83 23.32 -3.59
C GLY A 2 22.16 24.12 -4.69
N ASP A 3 22.48 23.83 -5.95
CA ASP A 3 21.83 24.44 -7.10
C ASP A 3 20.33 24.05 -7.16
N PRO A 4 19.39 25.00 -7.36
CA PRO A 4 17.96 24.70 -7.38
C PRO A 4 17.56 23.63 -8.40
N PHE A 5 18.15 23.64 -9.60
CA PHE A 5 17.85 22.64 -10.62
C PHE A 5 18.35 21.25 -10.22
N GLU A 6 19.56 21.16 -9.66
CA GLU A 6 20.08 19.89 -9.12
C GLU A 6 19.19 19.33 -8.00
N ILE A 7 18.76 20.19 -7.06
CA ILE A 7 17.89 19.80 -5.95
C ILE A 7 16.55 19.30 -6.48
N ARG A 8 15.95 20.01 -7.45
CA ARG A 8 14.71 19.60 -8.12
C ARG A 8 14.86 18.22 -8.76
N LEU A 9 15.91 18.03 -9.57
CA LEU A 9 16.18 16.77 -10.24
C LEU A 9 16.40 15.62 -9.25
N GLN A 10 17.12 15.87 -8.16
CA GLN A 10 17.34 14.88 -7.11
C GLN A 10 16.03 14.51 -6.42
N PHE A 11 15.21 15.51 -6.07
CA PHE A 11 13.93 15.30 -5.41
C PHE A 11 12.96 14.51 -6.28
N THR A 12 12.81 14.88 -7.57
CA THR A 12 12.01 14.13 -8.54
C THR A 12 12.44 12.67 -8.62
N LYS A 13 13.75 12.39 -8.67
CA LYS A 13 14.27 11.01 -8.66
C LYS A 13 13.95 10.26 -7.37
N MET A 14 13.89 10.95 -6.22
CA MET A 14 13.47 10.33 -4.96
C MET A 14 11.98 9.98 -4.99
N LEU A 15 11.14 10.91 -5.43
CA LEU A 15 9.68 10.72 -5.56
C LEU A 15 9.32 9.59 -6.53
N GLN A 16 10.04 9.45 -7.64
CA GLN A 16 9.84 8.38 -8.62
C GLN A 16 10.21 6.98 -8.11
N LYS A 17 11.05 6.90 -7.08
CA LYS A 17 11.55 5.64 -6.50
C LYS A 17 10.90 5.31 -5.16
N LEU A 18 9.85 6.05 -4.77
CA LEU A 18 9.13 5.75 -3.54
C LEU A 18 8.47 4.37 -3.64
N ASN A 19 8.50 3.65 -2.54
CA ASN A 19 7.88 2.35 -2.36
C ASN A 19 7.17 2.31 -1.00
N ALA A 20 6.61 1.17 -0.62
CA ALA A 20 5.89 1.00 0.64
C ALA A 20 6.75 1.19 1.91
N SER A 21 8.05 1.45 1.80
CA SER A 21 8.95 1.70 2.93
C SER A 21 8.70 3.05 3.59
N VAL A 22 8.32 3.01 4.87
CA VAL A 22 8.23 4.19 5.75
C VAL A 22 9.56 4.96 5.76
N ASN A 23 10.69 4.27 5.73
CA ASN A 23 12.01 4.92 5.74
C ASN A 23 12.30 5.66 4.43
N ALA A 24 11.83 5.17 3.28
CA ALA A 24 11.95 5.86 2.01
C ALA A 24 11.14 7.18 2.05
N SER A 25 9.90 7.11 2.53
CA SER A 25 9.05 8.29 2.73
C SER A 25 9.66 9.30 3.71
N LYS A 26 10.09 8.87 4.89
CA LYS A 26 10.73 9.75 5.90
C LYS A 26 12.01 10.39 5.38
N SER A 27 12.83 9.65 4.63
CA SER A 27 14.06 10.18 4.05
C SER A 27 13.77 11.22 2.96
N CYS A 28 12.75 10.99 2.13
CA CYS A 28 12.28 11.95 1.13
C CYS A 28 11.69 13.22 1.79
N ALA A 29 10.91 13.07 2.86
CA ALA A 29 10.39 14.20 3.64
C ALA A 29 11.53 15.00 4.30
N ALA A 30 12.50 14.30 4.90
CA ALA A 30 13.70 14.94 5.46
C ALA A 30 14.48 15.74 4.42
N PHE A 31 14.56 15.25 3.18
CA PHE A 31 15.18 15.96 2.07
C PHE A 31 14.44 17.26 1.76
N ALA A 32 13.11 17.20 1.55
CA ALA A 32 12.29 18.39 1.29
C ALA A 32 12.45 19.45 2.39
N LEU A 33 12.35 19.05 3.67
CA LEU A 33 12.47 19.97 4.81
C LEU A 33 13.88 20.54 4.99
N LYS A 34 14.92 19.83 4.54
CA LYS A 34 16.30 20.34 4.52
C LYS A 34 16.46 21.48 3.51
N HIS A 35 15.67 21.45 2.43
CA HIS A 35 15.70 22.40 1.32
C HIS A 35 14.46 23.31 1.32
N LYS A 36 14.01 23.74 2.51
CA LYS A 36 12.81 24.57 2.71
C LYS A 36 12.80 25.91 1.97
N ASP A 37 13.95 26.41 1.53
CA ASP A 37 14.04 27.65 0.75
C ASP A 37 13.54 27.47 -0.71
N LEU A 38 13.31 26.21 -1.13
CA LEU A 38 12.79 25.82 -2.45
C LEU A 38 11.44 25.09 -2.32
N ASP A 39 10.74 25.29 -1.22
CA ASP A 39 9.48 24.64 -0.90
C ASP A 39 8.41 24.75 -2.00
N GLU A 40 8.25 25.91 -2.65
CA GLU A 40 7.29 26.10 -3.74
C GLU A 40 7.60 25.25 -4.99
N ASP A 41 8.88 25.19 -5.40
CA ASP A 41 9.32 24.39 -6.55
C ASP A 41 9.27 22.88 -6.23
N LEU A 42 9.67 22.51 -5.01
CA LEU A 42 9.57 21.12 -4.55
C LEU A 42 8.10 20.69 -4.39
N HIS A 43 7.21 21.56 -3.92
CA HIS A 43 5.77 21.31 -3.91
C HIS A 43 5.24 21.06 -5.32
N SER A 44 5.64 21.88 -6.29
CA SER A 44 5.29 21.68 -7.70
C SER A 44 5.76 20.31 -8.22
N CYS A 45 6.94 19.85 -7.80
CA CYS A 45 7.42 18.51 -8.13
C CYS A 45 6.55 17.40 -7.53
N ILE A 46 6.02 17.57 -6.32
CA ILE A 46 5.12 16.59 -5.69
C ILE A 46 3.88 16.42 -6.55
N LEU A 47 3.23 17.52 -6.93
CA LEU A 47 2.04 17.49 -7.79
C LEU A 47 2.34 16.93 -9.18
N GLU A 48 3.45 17.34 -9.79
CA GLU A 48 3.90 16.80 -11.08
C GLU A 48 4.09 15.27 -11.02
N GLN A 49 4.70 14.75 -9.95
CA GLN A 49 4.89 13.30 -9.79
C GLN A 49 3.58 12.57 -9.43
N LEU A 50 2.64 13.21 -8.72
CA LEU A 50 1.31 12.65 -8.49
C LEU A 50 0.56 12.46 -9.81
N GLU A 51 0.66 13.40 -10.74
CA GLU A 51 -0.01 13.31 -12.05
C GLU A 51 0.68 12.31 -12.99
N ASN A 52 2.01 12.19 -12.96
CA ASN A 52 2.76 11.47 -13.97
C ASN A 52 3.24 10.06 -13.55
N SER A 53 2.89 9.61 -12.34
CA SER A 53 3.32 8.29 -11.83
C SER A 53 2.22 7.22 -11.87
N SER A 54 2.62 5.96 -11.70
CA SER A 54 1.71 4.82 -11.65
C SER A 54 0.75 4.90 -10.45
N MET A 55 -0.43 4.28 -10.54
CA MET A 55 -1.41 4.23 -9.44
C MET A 55 -0.79 3.75 -8.12
N ASN A 56 0.15 2.82 -8.20
CA ASN A 56 0.87 2.32 -7.05
C ASN A 56 1.77 3.40 -6.43
N ASN A 57 2.60 4.05 -7.25
CA ASN A 57 3.47 5.11 -6.79
C ASN A 57 2.69 6.33 -6.28
N ARG A 58 1.49 6.61 -6.81
CA ARG A 58 0.61 7.66 -6.27
C ARG A 58 0.19 7.38 -4.84
N VAL A 59 -0.09 6.13 -4.48
CA VAL A 59 -0.32 5.75 -3.06
C VAL A 59 0.96 5.96 -2.24
N ASN A 60 2.13 5.59 -2.76
CA ASN A 60 3.41 5.86 -2.08
C ASN A 60 3.63 7.36 -1.83
N LEU A 61 3.33 8.20 -2.82
CA LEU A 61 3.39 9.65 -2.71
C LEU A 61 2.42 10.17 -1.63
N LEU A 62 1.21 9.61 -1.54
CA LEU A 62 0.26 9.99 -0.49
C LEU A 62 0.78 9.68 0.93
N TYR A 63 1.38 8.50 1.14
CA TYR A 63 2.05 8.19 2.41
C TYR A 63 3.28 9.09 2.67
N PHE A 64 4.03 9.45 1.64
CA PHE A 64 5.10 10.43 1.75
C PHE A 64 4.57 11.81 2.17
N ILE A 65 3.47 12.28 1.60
CA ILE A 65 2.85 13.56 1.96
C ILE A 65 2.43 13.57 3.42
N GLU A 66 1.84 12.48 3.91
CA GLU A 66 1.50 12.35 5.33
C GLU A 66 2.74 12.50 6.22
N HIS A 67 3.83 11.79 5.91
CA HIS A 67 5.09 11.95 6.65
C HIS A 67 5.72 13.34 6.49
N LEU A 68 5.58 13.99 5.33
CA LEU A 68 6.06 15.35 5.12
C LEU A 68 5.35 16.32 6.07
N LEU A 69 4.03 16.22 6.19
CA LEU A 69 3.25 17.07 7.10
C LEU A 69 3.58 16.77 8.57
N GLU A 70 3.63 15.48 8.96
CA GLU A 70 4.01 15.05 10.30
C GLU A 70 5.39 15.61 10.70
N MET A 71 6.38 15.45 9.83
CA MET A 71 7.74 15.94 10.07
C MET A 71 7.83 17.48 10.00
N SER A 72 6.99 18.14 9.21
CA SER A 72 6.89 19.61 9.14
C SER A 72 6.50 20.17 10.51
N VAL A 73 5.46 19.61 11.12
CA VAL A 73 5.02 19.98 12.48
C VAL A 73 6.10 19.68 13.50
N SER A 74 6.65 18.47 13.48
CA SER A 74 7.67 18.05 14.46
C SER A 74 8.94 18.91 14.41
N LYS A 75 9.30 19.47 13.26
CA LYS A 75 10.48 20.33 13.08
C LYS A 75 10.18 21.82 13.11
N GLY A 76 8.90 22.21 13.18
CA GLY A 76 8.47 23.61 13.09
C GLY A 76 8.72 24.26 11.73
N ILE A 77 8.78 23.48 10.64
CA ILE A 77 8.95 23.99 9.26
C ILE A 77 7.60 23.84 8.56
N ASN A 78 6.76 24.87 8.62
CA ASN A 78 5.34 24.74 8.30
C ASN A 78 4.98 25.10 6.85
N ASN A 79 5.94 25.45 6.00
CA ASN A 79 5.64 26.01 4.68
C ASN A 79 4.85 25.06 3.77
N TYR A 80 5.10 23.75 3.88
CA TYR A 80 4.38 22.73 3.10
C TYR A 80 2.93 22.53 3.54
N ILE A 81 2.59 22.83 4.80
CA ILE A 81 1.27 22.55 5.37
C ILE A 81 0.15 23.28 4.61
N PRO A 82 0.16 24.62 4.47
CA PRO A 82 -0.91 25.34 3.78
C PRO A 82 -0.98 24.98 2.29
N MET A 83 0.16 24.77 1.62
CA MET A 83 0.21 24.39 0.20
C MET A 83 -0.46 23.03 -0.05
N ILE A 84 -0.17 22.03 0.78
CA ILE A 84 -0.80 20.71 0.67
C ILE A 84 -2.27 20.75 1.08
N GLN A 85 -2.62 21.52 2.12
CA GLN A 85 -4.01 21.63 2.58
C GLN A 85 -4.94 22.20 1.49
N SER A 86 -4.46 23.15 0.67
CA SER A 86 -5.23 23.63 -0.48
C SER A 86 -5.45 22.59 -1.57
N GLU A 87 -4.56 21.59 -1.67
CA GLU A 87 -4.50 20.63 -2.77
C GLU A 87 -5.08 19.25 -2.44
N PHE A 88 -5.64 19.02 -1.24
CA PHE A 88 -6.13 17.69 -0.86
C PHE A 88 -7.12 17.07 -1.86
N ARG A 89 -7.98 17.88 -2.49
CA ARG A 89 -8.92 17.41 -3.52
C ARG A 89 -8.18 16.90 -4.74
N THR A 90 -7.26 17.73 -5.27
CA THR A 90 -6.39 17.39 -6.39
C THR A 90 -5.57 16.13 -6.12
N ILE A 91 -4.98 16.02 -4.92
CA ILE A 91 -4.20 14.86 -4.50
C ILE A 91 -5.07 13.60 -4.48
N VAL A 92 -6.27 13.66 -3.87
CA VAL A 92 -7.19 12.51 -3.83
C VAL A 92 -7.66 12.10 -5.23
N ASP A 93 -7.91 13.06 -6.11
CA ASP A 93 -8.28 12.78 -7.50
C ASP A 93 -7.15 12.16 -8.31
N CYS A 94 -5.90 12.51 -8.01
CA CYS A 94 -4.74 11.82 -8.60
C CYS A 94 -4.60 10.39 -8.07
N VAL A 95 -4.75 10.17 -6.75
CA VAL A 95 -4.46 8.87 -6.13
C VAL A 95 -5.60 7.88 -6.29
N SER A 96 -6.84 8.34 -6.16
CA SER A 96 -8.06 7.54 -6.24
C SER A 96 -9.05 8.18 -7.21
N PRO A 97 -8.72 8.26 -8.51
CA PRO A 97 -9.62 8.80 -9.52
C PRO A 97 -10.96 8.03 -9.58
N ALA A 98 -11.98 8.63 -10.19
CA ALA A 98 -13.33 8.07 -10.24
C ALA A 98 -13.49 6.88 -11.20
N ASP A 99 -12.45 6.55 -11.98
CA ASP A 99 -12.42 5.41 -12.87
C ASP A 99 -12.02 4.11 -12.13
N GLN A 100 -12.05 2.99 -12.85
CA GLN A 100 -11.73 1.67 -12.30
C GLN A 100 -10.32 1.60 -11.68
N SER A 101 -9.37 2.43 -12.16
CA SER A 101 -8.00 2.42 -11.65
C SER A 101 -7.90 2.93 -10.20
N GLY A 102 -8.77 3.87 -9.80
CA GLY A 102 -8.76 4.44 -8.46
C GLY A 102 -9.37 3.56 -7.37
N LEU A 103 -10.24 2.59 -7.74
CA LEU A 103 -10.94 1.72 -6.79
C LEU A 103 -9.98 0.94 -5.88
N GLN A 104 -8.88 0.43 -6.44
CA GLN A 104 -7.86 -0.33 -5.69
C GLN A 104 -7.13 0.52 -4.63
N ASN A 105 -7.16 1.84 -4.77
CA ASN A 105 -6.47 2.76 -3.88
C ASN A 105 -7.37 3.29 -2.76
N ILE A 106 -8.70 3.17 -2.88
CA ILE A 106 -9.67 3.79 -1.96
C ILE A 106 -9.37 3.46 -0.49
N ALA A 107 -9.18 2.18 -0.16
CA ALA A 107 -8.90 1.77 1.23
C ALA A 107 -7.63 2.40 1.80
N SER A 108 -6.56 2.48 0.99
CA SER A 108 -5.30 3.12 1.39
C SER A 108 -5.47 4.64 1.54
N THR A 109 -6.19 5.27 0.62
CA THR A 109 -6.48 6.71 0.66
C THR A 109 -7.26 7.07 1.91
N ARG A 110 -8.35 6.36 2.23
CA ARG A 110 -9.12 6.58 3.47
C ARG A 110 -8.25 6.50 4.71
N LYS A 111 -7.39 5.48 4.79
CA LYS A 111 -6.49 5.28 5.92
C LYS A 111 -5.54 6.46 6.12
N VAL A 112 -4.92 6.96 5.03
CA VAL A 112 -4.00 8.10 5.12
C VAL A 112 -4.75 9.38 5.49
N LEU A 113 -5.93 9.64 4.90
CA LEU A 113 -6.76 10.79 5.24
C LEU A 113 -7.17 10.77 6.72
N GLY A 114 -7.54 9.59 7.26
CA GLY A 114 -7.86 9.42 8.67
C GLY A 114 -6.69 9.80 9.56
N LYS A 115 -5.49 9.31 9.23
CA LYS A 115 -4.26 9.66 9.96
C LYS A 115 -3.96 11.17 9.93
N ILE A 116 -4.08 11.81 8.78
CA ILE A 116 -3.87 13.27 8.62
C ILE A 116 -4.91 14.05 9.46
N LYS A 117 -6.17 13.61 9.47
CA LYS A 117 -7.24 14.20 10.27
C LYS A 117 -6.96 14.05 11.77
N ASP A 118 -6.57 12.87 12.24
CA ASP A 118 -6.27 12.60 13.65
C ASP A 118 -5.08 13.43 14.15
N GLN A 119 -4.12 13.71 13.26
CA GLN A 119 -3.01 14.63 13.51
C GLN A 119 -3.41 16.13 13.43
N LYS A 120 -4.69 16.45 13.22
CA LYS A 120 -5.24 17.81 13.09
C LYS A 120 -4.62 18.62 11.94
N LEU A 121 -4.15 17.92 10.90
CA LEU A 121 -3.57 18.52 9.68
C LEU A 121 -4.60 18.69 8.56
N MET A 122 -5.86 18.31 8.80
CA MET A 122 -7.00 18.48 7.92
C MET A 122 -8.22 18.85 8.77
N SER A 123 -9.09 19.72 8.25
CA SER A 123 -10.35 20.03 8.94
C SER A 123 -11.34 18.88 8.81
N THR A 124 -12.25 18.74 9.78
CA THR A 124 -13.26 17.69 9.76
C THR A 124 -14.18 17.81 8.54
N GLU A 125 -14.50 19.03 8.12
CA GLU A 125 -15.37 19.29 6.97
C GLU A 125 -14.74 18.79 5.66
N ILE A 126 -13.45 19.06 5.46
CA ILE A 126 -12.71 18.59 4.28
C ILE A 126 -12.58 17.07 4.32
N TYR A 127 -12.30 16.50 5.49
CA TYR A 127 -12.21 15.06 5.66
C TYR A 127 -13.52 14.37 5.28
N ASP A 128 -14.65 14.81 5.84
CA ASP A 128 -15.97 14.21 5.59
C ASP A 128 -16.39 14.36 4.11
N GLU A 129 -16.07 15.50 3.49
CA GLU A 129 -16.25 15.74 2.05
C GLU A 129 -15.50 14.70 1.21
N LEU A 130 -14.20 14.50 1.49
CA LEU A 130 -13.34 13.57 0.74
C LEU A 130 -13.76 12.11 0.96
N ILE A 131 -14.10 11.72 2.19
CA ILE A 131 -14.57 10.37 2.50
C ILE A 131 -15.89 10.06 1.77
N SER A 132 -16.83 11.01 1.77
CA SER A 132 -18.11 10.89 1.06
C SER A 132 -17.92 10.76 -0.46
N SER A 133 -16.96 11.52 -1.00
CA SER A 133 -16.55 11.43 -2.41
C SER A 133 -16.00 10.03 -2.74
N LEU A 134 -15.14 9.48 -1.88
CA LEU A 134 -14.60 8.12 -2.04
C LEU A 134 -15.69 7.04 -1.91
N ASP A 135 -16.66 7.19 -0.99
CA ASP A 135 -17.80 6.27 -0.85
C ASP A 135 -18.64 6.22 -2.11
N THR A 136 -18.86 7.39 -2.73
CA THR A 136 -19.62 7.50 -3.98
C THR A 136 -18.89 6.80 -5.12
N ARG A 137 -17.57 6.97 -5.24
CA ARG A 137 -16.72 6.29 -6.24
C ARG A 137 -16.74 4.77 -6.06
N GLU A 138 -16.60 4.31 -4.81
CA GLU A 138 -16.63 2.89 -4.48
C GLU A 138 -17.96 2.22 -4.85
N LYS A 139 -19.09 2.86 -4.51
CA LYS A 139 -20.42 2.39 -4.89
C LYS A 139 -20.61 2.35 -6.40
N ALA A 140 -20.19 3.41 -7.10
CA ALA A 140 -20.30 3.48 -8.57
C ALA A 140 -19.47 2.38 -9.25
N GLY A 141 -18.26 2.09 -8.75
CA GLY A 141 -17.40 1.03 -9.25
C GLY A 141 -17.95 -0.38 -9.05
N GLN A 142 -18.64 -0.62 -7.94
CA GLN A 142 -19.29 -1.92 -7.68
C GLN A 142 -20.46 -2.19 -8.64
N HIS A 143 -21.23 -1.16 -9.03
CA HIS A 143 -22.39 -1.31 -9.92
C HIS A 143 -22.00 -1.66 -11.36
N GLN A 144 -20.82 -1.21 -11.84
CA GLN A 144 -20.34 -1.55 -13.18
C GLN A 144 -19.91 -3.02 -13.30
N HIS A 145 -19.54 -3.66 -12.20
CA HIS A 145 -19.13 -5.06 -12.20
C HIS A 145 -20.31 -6.05 -12.18
N SER A 146 -21.52 -5.57 -11.81
CA SER A 146 -22.75 -6.36 -11.74
C SER A 146 -23.58 -6.38 -13.04
N ASP A 147 -23.41 -5.42 -13.94
CA ASP A 147 -24.24 -5.29 -15.16
C ASP A 147 -23.68 -6.08 -16.38
N ASP A 148 -22.42 -6.52 -16.33
CA ASP A 148 -21.76 -7.31 -17.40
C ASP A 148 -21.99 -8.85 -17.26
N GLY A 149 -22.78 -9.28 -16.27
CA GLY A 149 -23.00 -10.69 -15.95
C GLY A 149 -24.26 -11.34 -16.53
N SER A 150 -25.14 -10.59 -17.22
CA SER A 150 -26.47 -11.10 -17.59
C SER A 150 -26.64 -11.32 -19.09
N THR A 151 -25.81 -12.17 -19.71
CA THR A 151 -26.20 -12.95 -20.91
C THR A 151 -25.34 -14.21 -21.06
N LYS A 152 -25.77 -15.32 -20.45
CA LYS A 152 -25.70 -16.70 -21.01
C LYS A 152 -26.21 -17.74 -19.99
N SER A 153 -27.48 -18.11 -20.12
CA SER A 153 -27.92 -19.51 -20.01
C SER A 153 -27.64 -20.16 -21.39
N GLU A 154 -27.31 -21.43 -21.59
CA GLU A 154 -27.67 -22.66 -20.88
C GLU A 154 -26.83 -23.81 -21.50
N SER A 155 -26.29 -24.75 -20.73
CA SER A 155 -26.30 -26.21 -21.01
C SER A 155 -25.65 -27.03 -19.87
N GLU A 156 -26.56 -27.71 -19.18
CA GLU A 156 -26.56 -28.94 -18.37
C GLU A 156 -25.34 -29.88 -18.25
N GLU A 157 -25.23 -30.40 -17.00
CA GLU A 157 -24.89 -31.77 -16.53
C GLU A 157 -23.44 -32.30 -16.71
N LEU A 158 -22.73 -32.85 -15.69
CA LEU A 158 -23.11 -33.91 -14.74
C LEU A 158 -22.27 -33.90 -13.42
N GLU A 159 -22.95 -34.36 -12.36
CA GLU A 159 -22.53 -35.22 -11.22
C GLU A 159 -21.51 -34.77 -10.13
N GLU A 160 -22.09 -34.55 -8.93
CA GLU A 160 -21.84 -35.20 -7.62
C GLU A 160 -20.40 -35.31 -7.06
N VAL A 161 -20.17 -34.69 -5.88
CA VAL A 161 -19.77 -35.35 -4.61
C VAL A 161 -19.27 -34.33 -3.57
N ASP A 162 -19.87 -34.45 -2.38
CA ASP A 162 -19.51 -34.02 -1.02
C ASP A 162 -19.23 -32.57 -0.62
N GLN A 163 -19.98 -32.21 0.43
CA GLN A 163 -19.84 -31.04 1.27
C GLN A 163 -18.83 -31.35 2.38
N VAL A 164 -17.74 -30.58 2.51
CA VAL A 164 -16.96 -30.51 3.75
C VAL A 164 -16.72 -29.03 4.11
N PRO A 165 -17.00 -28.57 5.35
CA PRO A 165 -16.89 -27.16 5.72
C PRO A 165 -15.44 -26.73 5.93
N ASN A 166 -15.19 -25.45 5.63
CA ASN A 166 -13.99 -24.69 6.00
C ASN A 166 -13.70 -24.79 7.51
N GLY A 167 -12.61 -25.48 7.85
CA GLY A 167 -11.88 -25.31 9.10
C GLY A 167 -10.47 -24.83 8.79
N THR A 168 -10.15 -23.59 9.16
CA THR A 168 -8.78 -23.05 9.14
C THR A 168 -8.02 -23.69 10.29
N SER A 169 -7.40 -24.86 10.06
CA SER A 169 -6.42 -25.43 10.99
C SER A 169 -5.01 -25.04 10.58
N ILE A 170 -4.34 -24.30 11.48
CA ILE A 170 -2.90 -24.10 11.50
C ILE A 170 -2.25 -25.44 11.82
N ALA A 171 -1.53 -26.03 10.87
CA ALA A 171 -0.75 -27.25 11.09
C ALA A 171 0.75 -26.89 11.22
N THR A 172 1.22 -26.86 12.46
CA THR A 172 2.64 -26.92 12.84
C THR A 172 3.18 -28.31 12.50
N MET A 173 4.19 -28.41 11.63
CA MET A 173 4.98 -29.63 11.48
C MET A 173 6.34 -29.46 12.15
N ILE A 174 6.52 -30.13 13.28
CA ILE A 174 7.80 -30.44 13.92
C ILE A 174 8.07 -31.94 13.74
N GLY A 175 9.35 -32.25 13.54
CA GLY A 175 9.84 -33.45 12.88
C GLY A 175 9.75 -34.77 13.64
N LYS A 176 9.97 -35.83 12.88
CA LYS A 176 10.55 -37.09 13.35
C LYS A 176 11.44 -37.67 12.25
N ASP A 177 12.74 -37.70 12.54
CA ASP A 177 13.78 -38.39 11.77
C ASP A 177 13.81 -39.90 12.10
N LEU A 178 14.39 -40.67 11.15
CA LEU A 178 14.94 -42.05 11.12
C LEU A 178 14.25 -42.92 10.05
N GLU A 179 14.93 -43.62 9.14
CA GLU A 179 16.36 -43.89 8.95
C GLU A 179 16.64 -44.38 7.50
N TYR A 180 17.93 -44.46 7.20
CA TYR A 180 18.64 -44.50 5.91
C TYR A 180 18.52 -45.81 5.10
N SER A 181 18.58 -45.73 3.76
CA SER A 181 19.19 -46.78 2.93
C SER A 181 20.03 -46.18 1.79
N ASP A 182 21.29 -46.57 1.80
CA ASP A 182 22.44 -46.19 0.98
C ASP A 182 22.36 -46.68 -0.48
N SER A 183 22.78 -45.86 -1.44
CA SER A 183 23.58 -46.26 -2.63
C SER A 183 23.97 -45.06 -3.51
N THR A 184 25.13 -44.49 -3.18
CA THR A 184 26.26 -44.04 -4.03
C THR A 184 26.12 -43.49 -5.47
N LYS A 185 26.81 -42.34 -5.65
CA LYS A 185 27.74 -41.90 -6.74
C LYS A 185 27.27 -40.85 -7.78
N GLY A 186 27.87 -39.66 -7.69
CA GLY A 186 28.04 -38.69 -8.78
C GLY A 186 28.51 -37.31 -8.31
N THR A 187 29.81 -37.03 -8.40
CA THR A 187 30.54 -35.81 -7.96
C THR A 187 30.30 -34.56 -8.83
N PRO A 188 30.68 -33.35 -8.34
CA PRO A 188 30.12 -32.06 -8.76
C PRO A 188 30.94 -31.34 -9.84
N SER A 189 30.34 -30.37 -10.54
CA SER A 189 31.08 -29.35 -11.30
C SER A 189 30.30 -28.04 -11.44
N ALA A 190 30.90 -26.99 -10.89
CA ALA A 190 30.87 -25.57 -11.28
C ALA A 190 32.31 -25.06 -11.02
N PRO A 191 32.78 -23.88 -11.50
CA PRO A 191 32.05 -22.80 -12.17
C PRO A 191 32.77 -22.27 -13.45
N VAL A 192 32.07 -21.54 -14.33
CA VAL A 192 32.77 -20.59 -15.23
C VAL A 192 31.92 -19.35 -15.52
N SER A 193 32.57 -18.21 -15.31
CA SER A 193 32.20 -16.83 -15.65
C SER A 193 32.30 -16.57 -17.16
N ALA A 194 31.33 -15.83 -17.75
CA ALA A 194 31.58 -14.84 -18.83
C ALA A 194 30.27 -14.18 -19.34
N VAL A 195 30.16 -12.86 -19.13
CA VAL A 195 29.49 -11.86 -19.99
C VAL A 195 30.55 -11.41 -21.04
N PRO A 196 30.27 -10.76 -22.20
CA PRO A 196 29.06 -9.99 -22.57
C PRO A 196 28.59 -10.11 -24.04
N TYR A 197 27.47 -9.46 -24.40
CA TYR A 197 27.32 -8.49 -25.51
C TYR A 197 25.83 -8.22 -25.87
N SER A 198 25.50 -6.92 -25.98
CA SER A 198 24.27 -6.36 -26.57
C SER A 198 24.25 -6.45 -28.10
N PRO A 199 23.10 -6.16 -28.74
CA PRO A 199 23.15 -5.10 -29.75
C PRO A 199 21.97 -4.10 -29.69
N THR A 200 22.34 -2.83 -29.79
CA THR A 200 21.50 -1.69 -30.19
C THR A 200 21.38 -1.68 -31.71
N VAL A 201 20.17 -1.51 -32.26
CA VAL A 201 19.98 -1.07 -33.65
C VAL A 201 19.20 0.23 -33.69
N VAL A 202 19.92 1.28 -34.06
CA VAL A 202 19.42 2.58 -34.49
C VAL A 202 19.01 2.44 -35.95
N ASN A 203 17.84 2.96 -36.33
CA ASN A 203 17.53 3.17 -37.75
C ASN A 203 16.97 4.59 -37.94
N THR A 204 17.79 5.41 -38.59
CA THR A 204 17.47 6.73 -39.14
C THR A 204 17.80 6.68 -40.62
N ALA A 205 16.83 6.96 -41.49
CA ALA A 205 17.06 7.46 -42.84
C ALA A 205 15.80 8.12 -43.41
N GLU A 206 16.00 9.29 -44.00
CA GLU A 206 15.02 10.22 -44.54
C GLU A 206 14.64 9.94 -46.01
N ASN A 207 13.44 10.42 -46.37
CA ASN A 207 12.98 11.06 -47.61
C ASN A 207 13.05 10.36 -48.99
N GLY A 208 11.89 10.32 -49.66
CA GLY A 208 11.75 10.10 -51.11
C GLY A 208 10.30 10.18 -51.59
N LEU A 209 9.93 11.29 -52.22
CA LEU A 209 8.63 11.68 -52.76
C LEU A 209 8.31 10.94 -54.09
N MET A 210 7.11 10.37 -54.26
CA MET A 210 6.50 10.17 -55.57
C MET A 210 4.96 10.19 -55.56
N ILE A 211 4.45 10.98 -56.49
CA ILE A 211 3.05 11.28 -56.80
C ILE A 211 2.43 10.11 -57.59
N SER A 212 1.20 9.72 -57.28
CA SER A 212 0.29 9.10 -58.26
C SER A 212 -1.16 9.46 -57.98
N LEU A 213 -1.88 9.78 -59.06
CA LEU A 213 -3.23 10.32 -59.13
C LEU A 213 -4.19 9.24 -59.68
N GLY A 214 -5.43 9.23 -59.18
CA GLY A 214 -6.57 8.44 -59.66
C GLY A 214 -6.95 7.31 -58.70
N THR A 215 -8.20 7.03 -58.34
CA THR A 215 -9.53 7.46 -58.80
C THR A 215 -10.52 7.11 -57.67
N SER A 216 -11.64 7.83 -57.64
CA SER A 216 -12.77 7.69 -56.70
C SER A 216 -13.34 6.29 -56.57
N GLU A 217 -13.59 5.84 -55.33
CA GLU A 217 -14.72 4.96 -55.01
C GLU A 217 -15.18 5.17 -53.55
N SER A 218 -16.43 5.60 -53.41
CA SER A 218 -17.13 5.81 -52.14
C SER A 218 -17.38 4.48 -51.43
N ARG A 219 -16.65 4.21 -50.34
CA ARG A 219 -16.97 3.12 -49.42
C ARG A 219 -17.32 3.67 -48.04
N ARG A 220 -18.60 3.58 -47.70
CA ARG A 220 -19.18 3.87 -46.38
C ARG A 220 -18.42 3.05 -45.32
N GLN A 221 -17.66 3.72 -44.46
CA GLN A 221 -17.12 3.10 -43.24
C GLN A 221 -18.16 3.26 -42.14
N SER A 222 -18.80 2.15 -41.79
CA SER A 222 -19.52 2.00 -40.54
C SER A 222 -18.56 2.26 -39.39
N SER A 223 -18.90 3.20 -38.51
CA SER A 223 -18.25 3.43 -37.23
C SER A 223 -18.36 2.16 -36.38
N SER A 224 -17.32 1.33 -36.43
CA SER A 224 -17.14 0.29 -35.43
C SER A 224 -16.65 0.97 -34.15
N THR A 225 -17.55 1.10 -33.18
CA THR A 225 -17.20 1.43 -31.81
C THR A 225 -16.29 0.30 -31.31
N GLN A 226 -14.97 0.47 -31.43
CA GLN A 226 -14.02 -0.46 -30.82
C GLN A 226 -14.21 -0.34 -29.31
N ALA A 227 -14.88 -1.34 -28.73
CA ALA A 227 -14.81 -1.59 -27.31
C ALA A 227 -13.33 -1.63 -26.92
N ILE A 228 -12.90 -0.69 -26.09
CA ILE A 228 -11.53 -0.65 -25.57
C ILE A 228 -11.38 -1.89 -24.69
N ALA A 229 -10.86 -2.97 -25.26
CA ALA A 229 -10.58 -4.18 -24.52
C ALA A 229 -9.58 -3.84 -23.41
N PHE A 230 -9.98 -4.03 -22.16
CA PHE A 230 -9.13 -3.83 -20.98
C PHE A 230 -7.86 -4.68 -21.13
N LYS A 231 -6.73 -4.04 -21.43
CA LYS A 231 -5.44 -4.73 -21.48
C LYS A 231 -4.96 -4.91 -20.05
N ARG A 232 -4.89 -6.17 -19.61
CA ARG A 232 -4.31 -6.50 -18.31
C ARG A 232 -2.88 -5.92 -18.23
N PRO A 233 -2.51 -5.28 -17.11
CA PRO A 233 -1.16 -4.78 -16.94
C PRO A 233 -0.15 -5.94 -16.94
N PRO A 234 1.12 -5.68 -17.30
CA PRO A 234 2.19 -6.67 -17.24
C PRO A 234 2.29 -7.34 -15.86
N LYS A 235 2.58 -8.65 -15.84
CA LYS A 235 2.68 -9.45 -14.61
C LYS A 235 3.61 -8.84 -13.56
N GLN A 236 4.74 -8.28 -13.99
CA GLN A 236 5.72 -7.65 -13.09
C GLN A 236 5.12 -6.47 -12.31
N ILE A 237 4.28 -5.65 -12.94
CA ILE A 237 3.62 -4.51 -12.28
C ILE A 237 2.61 -5.00 -11.24
N ILE A 238 1.90 -6.09 -11.56
CA ILE A 238 0.94 -6.71 -10.63
C ILE A 238 1.70 -7.30 -9.42
N GLU A 239 2.78 -8.04 -9.66
CA GLU A 239 3.59 -8.64 -8.59
C GLU A 239 4.22 -7.59 -7.68
N GLU A 240 4.77 -6.52 -8.25
CA GLU A 240 5.33 -5.39 -7.49
C GLU A 240 4.25 -4.74 -6.61
N ARG A 241 3.05 -4.49 -7.16
CA ARG A 241 1.93 -3.96 -6.38
C ARG A 241 1.52 -4.91 -5.25
N MET A 242 1.38 -6.20 -5.54
CA MET A 242 1.03 -7.20 -4.52
C MET A 242 2.07 -7.25 -3.41
N GLU A 243 3.36 -7.15 -3.76
CA GLU A 243 4.45 -7.17 -2.79
C GLU A 243 4.45 -5.91 -1.92
N GLU A 244 4.22 -4.73 -2.52
CA GLU A 244 4.08 -3.50 -1.75
C GLU A 244 2.87 -3.53 -0.82
N ASP A 245 1.73 -4.04 -1.26
CA ASP A 245 0.54 -4.15 -0.42
C ASP A 245 0.75 -5.17 0.71
N ARG A 246 1.41 -6.30 0.44
CA ARG A 246 1.85 -7.25 1.47
C ARG A 246 2.74 -6.56 2.50
N GLU A 247 3.72 -5.81 2.04
CA GLU A 247 4.67 -5.13 2.89
C GLU A 247 3.99 -4.03 3.74
N ARG A 248 3.04 -3.27 3.18
CA ARG A 248 2.22 -2.31 3.96
C ARG A 248 1.43 -3.00 5.05
N HIS A 249 0.79 -4.11 4.71
CA HIS A 249 -0.10 -4.81 5.63
C HIS A 249 0.70 -5.51 6.73
N LYS A 250 1.87 -6.05 6.39
CA LYS A 250 2.86 -6.53 7.35
C LYS A 250 3.25 -5.44 8.35
N ARG A 251 3.68 -4.27 7.87
CA ARG A 251 4.04 -3.13 8.75
C ARG A 251 2.89 -2.64 9.61
N LEU A 252 1.66 -2.66 9.10
CA LEU A 252 0.49 -2.30 9.89
C LEU A 252 0.36 -3.22 11.11
N ARG A 253 0.55 -4.52 10.93
CA ARG A 253 0.44 -5.50 12.01
C ARG A 253 1.61 -5.45 12.99
N GLU A 254 2.80 -5.05 12.53
CA GLU A 254 3.98 -4.89 13.38
C GLU A 254 3.83 -3.83 14.48
N THR A 255 2.89 -2.88 14.36
CA THR A 255 2.68 -1.83 15.37
C THR A 255 1.41 -2.00 16.20
N ILE A 256 0.54 -2.97 15.89
CA ILE A 256 -0.75 -3.15 16.59
C ILE A 256 -0.54 -3.57 18.04
N TRP A 257 0.48 -4.35 18.34
CA TRP A 257 0.78 -4.83 19.70
C TRP A 257 1.51 -3.79 20.55
N ALA A 258 2.02 -2.70 19.95
CA ALA A 258 2.83 -1.73 20.66
C ALA A 258 1.95 -0.80 21.52
N ILE A 259 2.16 -0.83 22.84
CA ILE A 259 1.54 0.10 23.78
C ILE A 259 2.54 1.21 24.06
N TYR A 260 2.17 2.44 23.75
CA TYR A 260 2.98 3.61 24.05
C TYR A 260 2.44 4.29 25.30
N PRO A 261 3.31 4.72 26.23
CA PRO A 261 2.89 5.59 27.31
C PRO A 261 2.32 6.90 26.74
N SER A 262 1.28 7.44 27.38
CA SER A 262 0.70 8.71 26.96
C SER A 262 1.80 9.78 26.98
N ARG A 263 1.88 10.55 25.90
CA ARG A 263 2.96 11.53 25.67
C ARG A 263 3.00 12.65 26.74
N ASP A 264 1.94 12.76 27.54
CA ASP A 264 1.78 13.73 28.62
C ASP A 264 2.24 13.18 30.00
N ASP A 265 2.60 11.90 30.12
CA ASP A 265 2.99 11.24 31.39
C ASP A 265 4.44 11.49 31.82
N GLU A 266 5.25 12.24 31.05
CA GLU A 266 6.60 12.62 31.48
C GLU A 266 6.60 13.73 32.55
N SER A 267 5.43 14.31 32.90
CA SER A 267 5.34 15.52 33.73
C SER A 267 4.52 15.41 35.03
N SER A 268 3.98 14.25 35.39
CA SER A 268 3.30 14.06 36.66
C SER A 268 4.28 13.57 37.72
N ASP A 269 4.62 14.48 38.63
CA ASP A 269 5.27 14.19 39.91
C ASP A 269 4.59 12.96 40.54
N LYS A 270 5.37 11.92 40.85
CA LYS A 270 4.89 10.67 41.49
C LYS A 270 4.54 10.92 42.95
N SER A 271 3.72 11.93 43.18
CA SER A 271 3.05 12.20 44.43
C SER A 271 2.14 11.02 44.74
N LEU A 272 2.48 10.33 45.82
CA LEU A 272 1.79 9.20 46.44
C LEU A 272 0.38 9.61 46.91
N ASP A 273 -0.51 10.01 46.01
CA ASP A 273 -1.91 10.29 46.31
C ASP A 273 -2.77 9.91 45.11
N GLY A 274 -3.42 8.73 45.18
CA GLY A 274 -4.38 8.26 44.19
C GLY A 274 -3.99 6.97 43.49
N LEU A 275 -4.78 5.92 43.72
CA LEU A 275 -4.73 4.61 43.07
C LEU A 275 -4.74 4.69 41.51
N GLU A 276 -5.15 5.83 40.96
CA GLU A 276 -5.14 6.15 39.52
C GLU A 276 -3.72 6.15 38.92
N GLY A 277 -2.67 6.47 39.68
CA GLY A 277 -1.29 6.44 39.19
C GLY A 277 -0.69 5.03 39.02
N LEU A 278 -1.41 3.99 39.44
CA LEU A 278 -0.96 2.59 39.38
C LEU A 278 -1.47 1.85 38.13
N VAL A 279 -2.50 2.38 37.48
CA VAL A 279 -3.11 1.78 36.29
C VAL A 279 -2.40 2.31 35.07
N GLY A 280 -1.39 1.58 34.62
CA GLY A 280 -0.65 1.94 33.40
C GLY A 280 -1.51 1.85 32.14
N PRO A 281 -1.10 2.51 31.05
CA PRO A 281 -1.79 2.46 29.76
C PRO A 281 -1.92 1.04 29.21
N GLU A 282 -1.03 0.12 29.60
CA GLU A 282 -1.15 -1.30 29.28
C GLU A 282 -2.40 -1.93 29.90
N PHE A 283 -2.69 -1.65 31.17
CA PHE A 283 -3.87 -2.18 31.85
C PHE A 283 -5.14 -1.56 31.28
N GLU A 284 -5.19 -0.24 31.05
CA GLU A 284 -6.39 0.38 30.49
C GLU A 284 -6.74 -0.16 29.10
N MET A 285 -5.74 -0.38 28.25
CA MET A 285 -5.96 -0.91 26.91
C MET A 285 -6.45 -2.35 26.99
N PHE A 286 -5.79 -3.19 27.80
CA PHE A 286 -6.22 -4.56 28.05
C PHE A 286 -7.66 -4.62 28.61
N TRP A 287 -7.98 -3.76 29.59
CA TRP A 287 -9.29 -3.76 30.23
C TRP A 287 -10.41 -3.28 29.30
N LYS A 288 -10.14 -2.32 28.41
CA LYS A 288 -11.09 -1.92 27.36
C LYS A 288 -11.39 -3.08 26.41
N ASP A 289 -10.37 -3.81 25.98
CA ASP A 289 -10.53 -4.92 25.03
C ASP A 289 -11.21 -6.15 25.67
N VAL A 290 -10.91 -6.48 26.93
CA VAL A 290 -11.47 -7.65 27.64
C VAL A 290 -12.96 -7.53 27.92
N THR A 291 -13.54 -6.32 27.98
CA THR A 291 -14.99 -6.17 28.20
C THR A 291 -15.86 -6.78 27.09
N LEU A 292 -15.27 -7.25 25.99
CA LEU A 292 -15.95 -7.90 24.87
C LEU A 292 -15.55 -9.37 24.62
N VAL A 293 -14.57 -9.92 25.35
CA VAL A 293 -14.05 -11.28 25.12
C VAL A 293 -14.27 -12.15 26.35
N GLU A 294 -15.22 -13.08 26.24
CA GLU A 294 -15.44 -14.13 27.25
C GLU A 294 -14.38 -15.24 27.10
N ILE A 295 -14.02 -15.88 28.22
CA ILE A 295 -13.14 -17.06 28.23
C ILE A 295 -13.75 -18.13 27.33
N ASN A 296 -12.97 -18.62 26.37
CA ASN A 296 -13.43 -19.58 25.37
C ASN A 296 -12.80 -20.98 25.54
N GLU A 297 -13.08 -21.88 24.60
CA GLU A 297 -12.57 -23.25 24.60
C GLU A 297 -11.03 -23.31 24.49
N ASP A 298 -10.44 -22.53 23.58
CA ASP A 298 -8.99 -22.42 23.40
C ASP A 298 -8.29 -21.95 24.69
N ASP A 299 -8.90 -21.02 25.44
CA ASP A 299 -8.37 -20.56 26.73
C ASP A 299 -8.36 -21.69 27.78
N MET A 300 -9.41 -22.52 27.81
CA MET A 300 -9.50 -23.67 28.71
C MET A 300 -8.50 -24.77 28.34
N GLU A 301 -8.30 -25.01 27.05
CA GLU A 301 -7.30 -25.96 26.54
C GLU A 301 -5.89 -25.51 26.93
N LEU A 302 -5.55 -24.22 26.71
CA LEU A 302 -4.26 -23.65 27.10
C LEU A 302 -3.98 -23.81 28.60
N MET A 303 -4.99 -23.57 29.45
CA MET A 303 -4.87 -23.75 30.90
C MET A 303 -4.66 -25.22 31.30
N ALA A 304 -5.32 -26.16 30.62
CA ALA A 304 -5.15 -27.59 30.86
C ALA A 304 -3.76 -28.07 30.45
N GLU A 305 -3.28 -27.68 29.26
CA GLU A 305 -1.93 -27.98 28.78
C GLU A 305 -0.84 -27.43 29.72
N GLU A 306 -0.98 -26.19 30.20
CA GLU A 306 -0.04 -25.62 31.16
C GLU A 306 -0.01 -26.41 32.48
N ALA A 307 -1.17 -26.88 32.95
CA ALA A 307 -1.28 -27.69 34.15
C ALA A 307 -0.59 -29.06 33.99
N GLU A 308 -0.76 -29.72 32.84
CA GLU A 308 -0.10 -30.98 32.51
C GLU A 308 1.43 -30.83 32.46
N LEU A 309 1.93 -29.81 31.73
CA LEU A 309 3.36 -29.50 31.65
C LEU A 309 3.96 -29.23 33.04
N LYS A 310 3.21 -28.57 33.92
CA LYS A 310 3.65 -28.29 35.28
C LYS A 310 3.75 -29.55 36.13
N VAL A 311 2.79 -30.47 35.99
CA VAL A 311 2.84 -31.78 36.66
C VAL A 311 4.03 -32.60 36.17
N GLU A 312 4.27 -32.63 34.85
CA GLU A 312 5.42 -33.33 34.25
C GLU A 312 6.76 -32.74 34.69
N SER A 313 6.86 -31.41 34.85
CA SER A 313 8.08 -30.76 35.34
C SER A 313 8.45 -31.09 36.80
N LEU A 314 7.48 -31.58 37.58
CA LEU A 314 7.64 -31.91 39.00
C LEU A 314 7.87 -33.42 39.25
N SER A 315 7.73 -34.26 38.22
CA SER A 315 8.00 -35.71 38.27
C SER A 315 9.42 -36.05 37.88
#